data_AF-W4P4W8-F1
#
_entry.id   AF-W4P4W8-F1
#
_cell.length_a   1.000
_cell.length_b   1.000
_cell.length_c   1.000
_cell.angle_alpha   90.00
_cell.angle_beta   90.00
_cell.angle_gamma   90.00
#
_symmetry.space_group_name_H-M   'P 1'
#
loop_
_entity.id
_entity.type
_entity.pdbx_description
1 polymer ?
#
loop_
_entity_poly.entity_id
_entity_poly.type
_entity_poly.pdbx_seq_one_letter_code
_entity_poly.pdbx_strand_id
1 'polypeptide(L)' 'MKRLQEGMNIEVDADFFKNKIVCIWDDVVTTGSSFCAYSNQLEQVGAHVTDGIFLGKTSYKYVQQ' A
#
# COMPACT_ATOMS: atom_id res chain seq x y z
N MET A 1 -6.72 16.92 16.61
CA MET A 1 -7.09 15.64 15.96
C MET A 1 -6.25 14.52 16.56
N LYS A 2 -6.86 13.53 17.20
CA LYS A 2 -6.16 12.32 17.64
C LYS A 2 -6.12 11.37 16.44
N ARG A 3 -4.94 11.17 15.84
CA ARG A 3 -4.75 10.07 14.87
C ARG A 3 -4.82 8.78 15.67
N LEU A 4 -5.92 8.05 15.60
CA LEU A 4 -5.93 6.64 15.98
C LEU A 4 -5.02 5.95 14.97
N GLN A 5 -3.81 5.55 15.40
CA GLN A 5 -2.99 4.67 14.60
C GLN A 5 -3.57 3.27 14.75
N GLU A 6 -4.65 2.98 14.02
CA GLU A 6 -4.99 1.60 13.71
C GLU A 6 -3.80 1.05 12.92
N GLY A 7 -3.03 0.17 13.57
CA GLY A 7 -1.91 -0.50 12.92
C GLY A 7 -2.43 -1.33 11.75
N MET A 8 -1.75 -1.25 10.61
CA MET A 8 -2.01 -2.15 9.49
C MET A 8 -1.61 -3.58 9.91
N ASN A 9 -2.60 -4.38 10.31
CA ASN A 9 -2.36 -5.76 10.73
C ASN A 9 -2.41 -6.68 9.50
N ILE A 10 -1.31 -6.71 8.74
CA ILE A 10 -1.16 -7.51 7.52
C ILE A 10 -0.04 -8.53 7.76
N GLU A 11 -0.34 -9.80 7.52
CA GLU A 11 0.64 -10.89 7.51
C GLU A 11 0.97 -11.27 6.07
N VAL A 12 2.26 -11.47 5.78
CA VAL A 12 2.76 -11.82 4.45
C VAL A 12 3.28 -13.25 4.46
N ASP A 13 2.78 -14.07 3.52
CA ASP A 13 3.31 -15.41 3.26
C ASP A 13 4.61 -15.32 2.45
N ALA A 14 5.74 -15.37 3.14
CA ALA A 14 7.05 -15.21 2.53
C ALA A 14 7.35 -16.27 1.45
N ASP A 15 6.94 -17.52 1.66
CA ASP A 15 7.22 -18.61 0.73
C ASP A 15 6.40 -18.47 -0.55
N PHE A 16 5.16 -18.00 -0.43
CA PHE A 16 4.34 -17.70 -1.59
C PHE A 16 4.95 -16.57 -2.43
N PHE A 17 5.44 -15.49 -1.82
CA PHE A 17 5.83 -14.29 -2.56
C PHE A 17 7.27 -14.29 -3.09
N LYS A 18 8.15 -15.13 -2.57
CA LYS A 18 9.55 -15.21 -2.97
C LYS A 18 9.73 -15.41 -4.48
N ASN A 19 10.59 -14.59 -5.08
CA ASN A 19 10.93 -14.57 -6.51
C ASN A 19 9.74 -14.35 -7.47
N LYS A 20 8.59 -13.86 -6.97
CA LYS A 20 7.45 -13.50 -7.82
C LYS A 20 7.52 -12.02 -8.20
N ILE A 21 7.07 -11.74 -9.43
CA ILE A 21 6.76 -10.38 -9.86
C ILE A 21 5.32 -10.10 -9.42
N VAL A 22 5.11 -9.01 -8.68
CA VAL A 22 3.84 -8.69 -8.03
C VAL A 22 3.35 -7.32 -8.46
N CYS A 23 2.07 -7.22 -8.81
CA CYS A 23 1.36 -5.97 -9.02
C CYS A 23 0.24 -5.88 -7.96
N ILE A 24 0.14 -4.74 -7.29
CA ILE A 24 -0.79 -4.55 -6.17
C ILE A 24 -2.04 -3.82 -6.66
N TRP A 25 -3.21 -4.32 -6.29
CA TRP A 25 -4.50 -3.77 -6.70
C TRP A 25 -5.29 -3.38 -5.47
N ASP A 26 -5.81 -2.16 -5.46
CA ASP A 26 -6.60 -1.63 -4.34
C ASP A 26 -7.72 -0.71 -4.85
N ASP A 27 -8.75 -0.48 -4.05
CA ASP A 27 -9.88 0.34 -4.46
C ASP A 27 -9.50 1.82 -4.53
N VAL A 28 -8.95 2.38 -3.46
CA VAL A 28 -8.69 3.82 -3.32
C VAL A 28 -7.34 4.06 -2.68
N VAL A 29 -6.49 4.80 -3.40
CA VAL A 29 -5.26 5.37 -2.83
C VAL A 29 -5.50 6.77 -2.28
N THR A 30 -5.13 6.98 -1.01
CA THR A 30 -5.18 8.30 -0.37
C THR A 30 -3.79 8.95 -0.36
N THR A 31 -3.06 8.88 0.75
CA THR A 31 -1.67 9.35 0.86
C THR A 31 -0.67 8.39 0.21
N GLY A 32 -1.08 7.14 -0.08
CA GLY A 32 -0.20 6.08 -0.57
C GLY A 32 0.67 5.42 0.51
N SER A 33 0.51 5.81 1.79
CA SER A 33 1.34 5.29 2.88
C SER A 33 1.12 3.78 3.11
N SER A 34 -0.12 3.31 3.01
CA SER A 34 -0.45 1.88 3.13
C SER A 34 0.13 1.06 1.99
N PHE A 35 -0.05 1.52 0.75
CA PHE A 35 0.54 0.91 -0.43
C PHE A 35 2.07 0.79 -0.30
N CYS A 36 2.77 1.88 0.04
CA CYS A 36 4.23 1.86 0.18
C CYS A 36 4.69 0.92 1.31
N ALA A 37 4.00 0.93 2.46
CA ALA A 37 4.33 0.03 3.56
C ALA A 37 4.17 -1.44 3.16
N TYR A 38 3.10 -1.78 2.45
CA TYR A 38 2.85 -3.15 2.01
C TYR A 38 3.81 -3.59 0.89
N SER A 39 4.09 -2.73 -0.09
CA SER A 39 5.11 -3.00 -1.12
C SER A 39 6.48 -3.29 -0.51
N ASN A 40 6.88 -2.52 0.50
CA ASN A 40 8.14 -2.76 1.20
C ASN A 40 8.16 -4.12 1.92
N GLN A 41 7.05 -4.57 2.50
CA GLN A 41 6.98 -5.89 3.14
C GLN A 41 7.10 -7.03 2.10
N LEU A 42 6.49 -6.88 0.92
CA LEU A 42 6.60 -7.86 -0.16
C LEU A 42 8.03 -7.94 -0.72
N GLU A 43 8.68 -6.80 -0.93
CA GLU A 43 10.08 -6.73 -1.36
C GLU A 43 11.02 -7.38 -0.33
N GLN A 44 10.76 -7.17 0.97
CA GLN A 44 11.56 -7.78 2.05
C GLN A 44 11.50 -9.31 2.07
N VAL A 45 10.40 -9.91 1.61
CA VAL A 45 10.28 -11.38 1.48
C VAL A 45 10.74 -11.91 0.12
N GLY A 46 11.31 -11.04 -0.72
CA GLY A 46 11.94 -11.41 -1.99
C GLY A 46 11.00 -11.41 -3.19
N ALA A 47 9.83 -10.77 -3.10
CA ALA A 47 9.05 -10.42 -4.29
C ALA A 47 9.68 -9.23 -5.02
N HIS A 48 9.32 -9.02 -6.28
CA HIS A 48 9.59 -7.79 -7.02
C HIS A 48 8.26 -7.11 -7.37
N VAL A 49 7.97 -5.99 -6.71
CA VAL A 49 6.78 -5.18 -6.92
C VAL A 49 7.01 -4.23 -8.10
N THR A 50 6.18 -4.33 -9.13
CA THR A 50 6.30 -3.48 -10.33
C THR A 50 5.57 -2.16 -10.17
N ASP A 51 4.27 -2.23 -9.91
CA ASP A 51 3.36 -1.08 -9.90
C ASP A 51 2.10 -1.38 -9.06
N GLY A 52 1.39 -0.31 -8.72
CA GLY A 52 0.07 -0.36 -8.09
C GLY A 52 -1.05 0.13 -9.01
N ILE A 53 -2.17 -0.59 -9.07
CA ILE A 53 -3.38 -0.21 -9.79
C ILE A 53 -4.47 0.17 -8.79
N PHE A 54 -5.08 1.33 -8.98
CA PHE A 54 -6.10 1.89 -8.08
C PHE A 54 -7.33 2.34 -8.85
N LEU A 55 -8.53 2.08 -8.32
CA LEU A 55 -9.78 2.54 -8.93
C LEU A 55 -10.03 4.03 -8.68
N GLY A 56 -9.53 4.57 -7.57
CA GLY A 56 -9.67 5.97 -7.21
C GLY A 56 -8.46 6.54 -6.49
N LYS A 57 -8.24 7.85 -6.64
CA LYS A 57 -7.26 8.62 -5.87
C LYS A 57 -7.96 9.78 -5.17
N THR A 58 -7.80 9.88 -3.85
CA THR A 58 -8.31 11.07 -3.14
C THR A 58 -7.27 12.19 -3.17
N SER A 59 -7.75 13.44 -3.23
CA SER A 59 -6.92 14.63 -3.10
C SER A 59 -7.61 15.60 -2.16
N TYR A 60 -6.86 16.11 -1.18
CA TYR A 60 -7.37 17.14 -0.28
C TYR A 60 -7.09 18.51 -0.88
N LYS A 61 -8.13 19.25 -1.26
CA LYS A 61 -8.00 20.66 -1.71
C LYS A 61 -8.43 21.58 -0.57
N TYR A 62 -7.50 22.37 -0.05
CA TYR A 62 -7.83 23.47 0.85
C TYR A 62 -8.56 24.55 0.02
N VAL A 63 -9.81 24.83 0.34
CA VAL A 63 -10.51 26.01 -0.18
C VAL A 63 -10.41 27.08 0.90
N GLN A 64 -9.58 28.10 0.69
CA GLN A 64 -9.60 29.29 1.54
C GLN A 64 -10.90 30.05 1.24
N GLN A 65 -11.72 30.28 2.27
CA GLN A 65 -12.89 31.18 2.21
C GLN A 65 -12.42 32.63 2.32
#